data_AF-A0A1V6D693-F1
#
_entry.id   AF-A0A1V6D693-F1
#
_cell.length_a   1.000
_cell.length_b   1.000
_cell.length_c   1.000
_cell.angle_alpha   90.00
_cell.angle_beta   90.00
_cell.angle_gamma   90.00
#
_symmetry.space_group_name_H-M   'P 1'
#
loop_
_entity.id
_entity.type
_entity.pdbx_description
1 polymer ?
#
loop_
_entity_poly.entity_id
_entity_poly.type
_entity_poly.pdbx_seq_one_letter_code
_entity_poly.pdbx_strand_id
1 'polypeptide(L)'
;MRTSRGTFRAAASSRPRGHALACTMIFLVLAMLLWTSTFRQTAGWLRTETAQIVRNERELRSARAMAWALTLLETGLPPSAPYSCRAEIAAGEFYVLTFESEQAQRRLVSVRPAQSADLLLPLAPATFAADSGGGDGNGNGNGNGHGKGGGKGGGKK
;
A
#
# COMPACT_ATOMS: atom_id res chain seq x y z
N MET A 1 91.95 27.74 -35.13
CA MET A 1 91.71 26.75 -34.06
C MET A 1 91.55 27.48 -32.72
N ARG A 2 90.32 27.59 -32.21
CA ARG A 2 90.04 27.99 -30.83
C ARG A 2 88.75 27.30 -30.40
N THR A 3 88.88 26.36 -29.47
CA THR A 3 87.81 25.54 -28.91
C THR A 3 87.05 26.34 -27.86
N SER A 4 85.79 26.68 -28.15
CA SER A 4 84.88 27.31 -27.20
C SER A 4 84.32 26.24 -26.25
N ARG A 5 84.66 26.35 -24.96
CA ARG A 5 84.20 25.45 -23.89
C ARG A 5 82.76 25.78 -23.52
N GLY A 6 81.93 24.73 -23.48
CA GLY A 6 80.53 24.80 -23.08
C GLY A 6 80.33 25.12 -21.60
N THR A 7 79.23 25.82 -21.34
CA THR A 7 78.62 25.94 -20.01
C THR A 7 77.25 25.27 -20.06
N PHE A 8 77.23 23.95 -19.88
CA PHE A 8 75.99 23.25 -19.51
C PHE A 8 75.61 23.73 -18.11
N ARG A 9 74.62 24.62 -18.04
CA ARG A 9 73.97 24.98 -16.78
C ARG A 9 73.27 23.71 -16.27
N ALA A 10 73.76 23.18 -15.16
CA ALA A 10 73.07 22.18 -14.38
C ALA A 10 71.68 22.74 -14.00
N ALA A 11 70.64 22.17 -14.59
CA ALA A 11 69.28 22.39 -14.12
C ALA A 11 69.19 21.82 -12.70
N ALA A 12 69.07 22.70 -11.70
CA ALA A 12 68.80 22.30 -10.34
C ALA A 12 67.46 21.55 -10.31
N SER A 13 67.51 20.23 -10.15
CA SER A 13 66.32 19.43 -9.93
C SER A 13 65.78 19.76 -8.54
N SER A 14 64.81 20.67 -8.47
CA SER A 14 63.99 20.81 -7.26
C SER A 14 63.23 19.50 -7.09
N ARG A 15 63.59 18.74 -6.06
CA ARG A 15 62.88 17.54 -5.65
C ARG A 15 61.72 17.97 -4.75
N PRO A 16 60.44 17.86 -5.17
CA PRO A 16 59.32 18.12 -4.26
C PRO A 16 59.16 16.90 -3.35
N ARG A 17 59.96 16.82 -2.28
CA ARG A 17 60.01 15.65 -1.40
C ARG A 17 59.28 15.93 -0.09
N GLY A 18 58.16 15.25 0.10
CA GLY A 18 57.42 15.17 1.37
C GLY A 18 55.97 15.62 1.24
N HIS A 19 55.75 16.91 0.99
CA HIS A 19 54.42 17.50 1.12
C HIS A 19 53.43 17.10 0.03
N ALA A 20 53.86 16.95 -1.22
CA ALA A 20 52.96 16.53 -2.31
C ALA A 20 52.39 15.12 -2.06
N LEU A 21 53.23 14.19 -1.60
CA LEU A 21 52.81 12.83 -1.26
C LEU A 21 51.85 12.85 -0.06
N ALA A 22 52.16 13.63 0.98
CA ALA A 22 51.29 13.81 2.13
C ALA A 22 49.91 14.37 1.75
N CYS A 23 49.85 15.39 0.90
CA CYS A 23 48.60 15.96 0.41
C CYS A 23 47.75 14.92 -0.35
N THR A 24 48.36 14.11 -1.22
CA THR A 24 47.63 13.06 -1.96
C THR A 24 47.11 11.97 -1.03
N MET A 25 47.88 11.56 -0.01
CA MET A 25 47.43 10.56 0.96
C MET A 25 46.23 11.07 1.77
N ILE A 26 46.29 12.31 2.25
CA ILE A 26 45.17 12.94 2.98
C ILE A 26 43.95 13.04 2.06
N PHE A 27 44.14 13.48 0.80
CA PHE A 27 43.06 13.58 -0.16
C PHE A 27 42.38 12.23 -0.42
N LEU A 28 43.15 11.15 -0.58
CA LEU A 28 42.60 9.81 -0.79
C LEU A 28 41.81 9.32 0.44
N VAL A 29 42.31 9.57 1.65
CA VAL A 29 41.59 9.22 2.89
C VAL A 29 40.29 10.01 2.99
N LEU A 30 40.32 11.32 2.74
CA LEU A 30 39.11 12.15 2.75
C LEU A 30 38.11 11.74 1.66
N ALA A 31 38.59 11.40 0.46
CA ALA A 31 37.76 10.89 -0.62
C ALA A 31 37.09 9.56 -0.23
N MET A 32 37.83 8.64 0.40
CA MET A 32 37.27 7.37 0.91
C MET A 32 36.28 7.58 2.06
N LEU A 33 36.53 8.52 2.97
CA LEU A 33 35.60 8.88 4.04
C LEU A 33 34.31 9.49 3.48
N LEU A 34 34.43 10.39 2.49
CA LEU A 34 33.27 10.96 1.81
C LEU A 34 32.47 9.89 1.08
N TRP A 35 33.15 9.00 0.35
CA TRP A 35 32.54 7.87 -0.35
C TRP A 35 31.77 6.97 0.62
N THR A 36 32.39 6.49 1.69
CA THR A 36 31.72 5.63 2.69
C THR A 36 30.54 6.32 3.38
N SER A 37 30.61 7.63 3.61
CA SER A 37 29.48 8.42 4.13
C SER A 37 28.29 8.42 3.17
N THR A 38 28.51 8.67 1.88
CA THR A 38 27.44 8.66 0.87
C THR A 38 26.78 7.29 0.74
N PHE A 39 27.56 6.19 0.75
CA PHE A 39 27.02 4.83 0.70
C PHE A 39 26.14 4.49 1.90
N ARG A 40 26.49 5.00 3.09
CA ARG A 40 25.66 4.84 4.29
C ARG A 40 24.35 5.60 4.19
N GLN A 41 24.36 6.80 3.62
CA GLN A 41 23.15 7.61 3.43
C GLN A 41 22.19 6.95 2.44
N THR A 42 22.69 6.39 1.32
CA THR A 42 21.85 5.69 0.34
C THR A 42 21.19 4.43 0.92
N ALA A 43 21.89 3.70 1.81
CA ALA A 43 21.32 2.50 2.46
C ALA A 43 20.22 2.84 3.48
N GLY A 44 20.32 3.99 4.15
CA GLY A 44 19.30 4.47 5.08
C GLY A 44 18.00 4.85 4.37
N TRP A 45 18.12 5.48 3.21
CA TRP A 45 16.98 5.98 2.44
C TRP A 45 16.09 4.87 1.86
N LEU A 46 16.68 3.76 1.38
CA LEU A 46 15.90 2.61 0.86
C LEU A 46 14.97 1.99 1.90
N ARG A 47 15.39 1.95 3.17
CA ARG A 47 14.57 1.35 4.24
C ARG A 47 13.38 2.22 4.60
N THR A 48 13.54 3.54 4.53
CA THR A 48 12.45 4.47 4.83
C THR A 48 11.44 4.50 3.69
N GLU A 49 11.88 4.45 2.44
CA GLU A 49 10.99 4.48 1.28
C GLU A 49 10.14 3.19 1.20
N THR A 50 10.76 2.02 1.40
CA THR A 50 10.03 0.74 1.45
C THR A 50 9.02 0.70 2.60
N ALA A 51 9.37 1.21 3.78
CA ALA A 51 8.43 1.30 4.90
C ALA A 51 7.29 2.28 4.62
N GLN A 52 7.55 3.39 3.92
CA GLN A 52 6.53 4.36 3.53
C GLN A 52 5.58 3.82 2.47
N ILE A 53 6.09 3.13 1.45
CA ILE A 53 5.25 2.51 0.41
C ILE A 53 4.26 1.53 1.04
N VAL A 54 4.72 0.65 1.92
CA VAL A 54 3.85 -0.34 2.59
C VAL A 54 2.78 0.34 3.45
N ARG A 55 3.11 1.44 4.14
CA ARG A 55 2.13 2.20 4.92
C ARG A 55 1.10 2.88 4.03
N ASN A 56 1.56 3.55 2.98
CA ASN A 56 0.70 4.25 2.04
C ASN A 56 -0.26 3.29 1.31
N GLU A 57 0.22 2.10 0.92
CA GLU A 57 -0.66 1.06 0.35
C GLU A 57 -1.73 0.60 1.32
N ARG A 58 -1.37 0.37 2.60
CA ARG A 58 -2.35 -0.02 3.63
C ARG A 58 -3.37 1.08 3.88
N GLU A 59 -2.93 2.34 3.92
CA GLU A 59 -3.80 3.50 4.08
C GLU A 59 -4.77 3.60 2.90
N LEU A 60 -4.29 3.50 1.65
CA LEU A 60 -5.12 3.53 0.46
C LEU A 60 -6.18 2.42 0.45
N ARG A 61 -5.79 1.20 0.82
CA ARG A 61 -6.72 0.05 0.91
C ARG A 61 -7.75 0.25 2.01
N SER A 62 -7.33 0.74 3.17
CA SER A 62 -8.24 1.04 4.28
C SER A 62 -9.21 2.17 3.94
N ALA A 63 -8.75 3.20 3.23
CA ALA A 63 -9.59 4.29 2.74
C ALA A 63 -10.62 3.79 1.72
N ARG A 64 -10.23 2.90 0.81
CA ARG A 64 -11.15 2.27 -0.14
C ARG A 64 -12.20 1.40 0.56
N ALA A 65 -11.78 0.63 1.57
CA ALA A 65 -12.68 -0.17 2.40
C ALA A 65 -13.67 0.71 3.19
N MET A 66 -13.21 1.84 3.72
CA MET A 66 -14.04 2.82 4.41
C MET A 66 -15.01 3.53 3.47
N ALA A 67 -14.57 3.93 2.27
CA ALA A 67 -15.44 4.49 1.25
C ALA A 67 -16.55 3.50 0.89
N TRP A 68 -16.20 2.21 0.74
CA TRP A 68 -17.19 1.17 0.48
C TRP A 68 -18.18 0.99 1.65
N ALA A 69 -17.70 1.02 2.89
CA ALA A 69 -18.55 1.03 4.09
C ALA A 69 -19.56 2.17 4.09
N LEU A 70 -19.12 3.37 3.71
CA LEU A 70 -19.97 4.56 3.64
C LEU A 70 -21.00 4.40 2.52
N THR A 71 -20.61 3.90 1.34
CA THR A 71 -21.58 3.62 0.27
C THR A 71 -22.66 2.62 0.70
N LEU A 72 -22.33 1.64 1.55
CA LEU A 72 -23.35 0.75 2.12
C LEU A 72 -24.31 1.50 3.04
N LEU A 73 -23.81 2.38 3.90
CA LEU A 73 -24.68 3.20 4.78
C LEU A 73 -25.56 4.17 4.00
N GLU A 74 -25.14 4.63 2.84
CA GLU A 74 -25.98 5.45 1.95
C GLU A 74 -27.19 4.67 1.43
N THR A 75 -27.07 3.34 1.28
CA THR A 75 -28.15 2.50 0.74
C THR A 75 -29.23 2.14 1.77
N GLY A 76 -28.93 2.22 3.07
CA GLY A 76 -29.88 1.87 4.11
C GLY A 76 -29.25 1.62 5.48
N LEU A 77 -30.03 0.99 6.37
CA LEU A 77 -29.62 0.71 7.74
C LEU A 77 -29.19 -0.76 7.88
N PRO A 78 -28.07 -1.06 8.57
CA PRO A 78 -27.70 -2.43 8.88
C PRO A 78 -28.76 -3.07 9.77
N PRO A 79 -28.93 -4.40 9.66
CA PRO A 79 -30.02 -5.13 10.33
C PRO A 79 -29.86 -5.19 11.85
N SER A 80 -28.64 -5.01 12.38
CA SER A 80 -28.36 -5.02 13.82
C SER A 80 -27.33 -3.96 14.19
N ALA A 81 -27.28 -3.59 15.47
CA ALA A 81 -26.22 -2.76 16.04
C ALA A 81 -25.69 -3.46 17.31
N PRO A 82 -24.46 -4.00 17.31
CA PRO A 82 -23.47 -3.99 16.23
C PRO A 82 -23.83 -4.94 15.07
N TYR A 83 -23.43 -4.58 13.85
CA TYR A 83 -23.43 -5.46 12.69
C TYR A 83 -22.02 -5.55 12.12
N SER A 84 -21.53 -6.77 11.94
CA SER A 84 -20.21 -7.02 11.39
C SER A 84 -20.33 -7.87 10.13
N CYS A 85 -19.65 -7.46 9.07
CA CYS A 85 -19.58 -8.20 7.81
C CYS A 85 -18.18 -8.14 7.22
N ARG A 86 -17.83 -9.09 6.35
CA ARG A 86 -16.58 -9.08 5.60
C ARG A 86 -16.81 -8.64 4.17
N ALA A 87 -15.88 -7.91 3.60
CA ALA A 87 -15.92 -7.50 2.20
C ALA A 87 -14.58 -7.72 1.51
N GLU A 88 -14.64 -8.12 0.25
CA GLU A 88 -13.48 -8.21 -0.61
C GLU A 88 -13.26 -6.87 -1.31
N ILE A 89 -12.20 -6.17 -0.95
CA ILE A 89 -11.89 -4.82 -1.48
C ILE A 89 -10.94 -4.92 -2.67
N ALA A 90 -10.09 -5.94 -2.67
CA ALA A 90 -9.21 -6.34 -3.75
C ALA A 90 -9.12 -7.87 -3.77
N ALA A 91 -8.71 -8.44 -4.90
CA ALA A 91 -8.65 -9.89 -5.09
C ALA A 91 -7.85 -10.58 -3.98
N GLY A 92 -8.53 -11.37 -3.15
CA GLY A 92 -7.93 -12.09 -2.02
C GLY A 92 -7.66 -11.26 -0.76
N GLU A 93 -8.05 -9.98 -0.71
CA GLU A 93 -7.94 -9.12 0.47
C GLU A 93 -9.31 -8.81 1.05
N PHE A 94 -9.57 -9.40 2.22
CA PHE A 94 -10.81 -9.19 2.96
C PHE A 94 -10.61 -8.16 4.06
N TYR A 95 -11.61 -7.29 4.20
CA TYR A 95 -11.75 -6.33 5.30
C TYR A 95 -13.02 -6.62 6.07
N VAL A 96 -12.97 -6.46 7.39
CA VAL A 96 -14.12 -6.53 8.26
C VAL A 96 -14.63 -5.11 8.47
N LEU A 97 -15.92 -4.93 8.23
CA LEU A 97 -16.64 -3.70 8.50
C LEU A 97 -17.56 -3.94 9.68
N THR A 98 -17.41 -3.14 10.72
CA THR A 98 -18.28 -3.17 11.88
C THR A 98 -19.00 -1.85 11.97
N PHE A 99 -20.33 -1.93 12.02
CA PHE A 99 -21.24 -0.81 12.14
C PHE A 99 -21.82 -0.82 13.55
N GLU A 100 -21.47 0.19 14.35
CA GLU A 100 -21.99 0.39 15.69
C GLU A 100 -22.92 1.61 15.71
N SER A 101 -24.02 1.50 16.46
CA SER A 101 -24.93 2.62 16.65
C SER A 101 -24.53 3.38 17.90
N GLU A 102 -24.11 4.63 17.76
CA GLU A 102 -23.82 5.51 18.89
C GLU A 102 -25.10 6.25 19.33
N GLN A 103 -25.90 6.69 18.35
CA GLN A 103 -27.18 7.39 18.52
C GLN A 103 -28.13 7.07 17.34
N ALA A 104 -29.40 7.47 17.42
CA ALA A 104 -30.42 7.15 16.41
C ALA A 104 -30.04 7.50 14.95
N GLN A 105 -29.20 8.52 14.74
CA GLN A 105 -28.73 8.93 13.41
C GLN A 105 -27.20 8.90 13.24
N ARG A 106 -26.45 8.54 14.29
CA ARG A 106 -24.99 8.56 14.26
C ARG A 106 -24.44 7.15 14.43
N ARG A 107 -23.68 6.72 13.43
CA ARG A 107 -23.04 5.40 13.42
C ARG A 107 -21.53 5.52 13.37
N LEU A 108 -20.89 4.70 14.19
CA LEU A 108 -19.46 4.48 14.14
C LEU A 108 -19.21 3.35 13.13
N VAL A 109 -18.34 3.61 12.17
CA VAL A 109 -17.88 2.60 11.22
C VAL A 109 -16.43 2.31 11.54
N SER A 110 -16.13 1.06 11.89
CA SER A 110 -14.76 0.60 12.01
C SER A 110 -14.43 -0.38 10.89
N VAL A 111 -13.23 -0.22 10.33
CA VAL A 111 -12.73 -1.04 9.25
C VAL A 111 -11.38 -1.58 9.66
N ARG A 112 -11.22 -2.90 9.56
CA ARG A 112 -9.94 -3.56 9.84
C ARG A 112 -9.67 -4.67 8.84
N PRO A 113 -8.40 -5.03 8.57
CA PRO A 113 -8.07 -6.22 7.81
C PRO A 113 -8.69 -7.46 8.45
N ALA A 114 -9.26 -8.35 7.65
CA ALA A 114 -9.83 -9.59 8.15
C ALA A 114 -8.73 -10.51 8.69
N GLN A 115 -8.99 -11.09 9.85
CA GLN A 115 -8.16 -12.15 10.41
C GLN A 115 -8.77 -13.52 10.12
N SER A 116 -8.02 -14.59 10.38
CA SER A 116 -8.48 -15.97 10.15
C SER A 116 -9.80 -16.29 10.86
N ALA A 117 -9.99 -15.75 12.07
CA ALA A 117 -11.23 -15.88 12.84
C ALA A 117 -12.42 -15.17 12.18
N ASP A 118 -12.15 -14.14 11.38
CA ASP A 118 -13.18 -13.31 10.76
C ASP A 118 -13.73 -13.91 9.46
N LEU A 119 -13.16 -15.01 8.98
CA LEU A 119 -13.64 -15.72 7.79
C LEU A 119 -15.03 -16.37 7.97
N LEU A 120 -15.51 -16.47 9.22
CA LEU A 120 -16.85 -16.94 9.52
C LEU A 120 -17.91 -15.83 9.41
N LEU A 121 -17.51 -14.56 9.30
CA LEU A 121 -18.46 -13.46 9.15
C LEU A 121 -19.18 -13.52 7.79
N PRO A 122 -20.44 -13.07 7.75
CA PRO A 122 -21.19 -13.01 6.51
C PRO A 122 -20.50 -12.07 5.52
N LEU A 123 -20.55 -12.44 4.24
CA LEU A 123 -20.13 -11.53 3.17
C LEU A 123 -21.07 -10.33 3.18
N ALA A 124 -20.49 -9.15 3.06
CA ALA A 124 -21.22 -7.90 3.11
C ALA A 124 -22.19 -7.81 1.92
N PRO A 125 -23.45 -7.38 2.18
CA PRO A 125 -24.48 -7.33 1.16
C PRO A 125 -24.18 -6.23 0.14
N ALA A 126 -24.82 -6.30 -1.04
CA ALA A 126 -24.68 -5.24 -2.05
C ALA A 126 -25.30 -3.91 -1.61
N THR A 127 -26.38 -3.97 -0.82
CA THR A 127 -27.08 -2.83 -0.24
C THR A 127 -27.65 -3.21 1.13
N PHE A 128 -27.78 -2.25 2.03
CA PHE A 128 -28.64 -2.44 3.20
C PHE A 128 -30.11 -2.32 2.77
N ALA A 129 -30.98 -3.07 3.44
CA ALA A 129 -32.41 -2.88 3.23
C ALA A 129 -32.75 -1.44 3.68
N ALA A 130 -33.35 -0.66 2.78
CA ALA A 130 -33.96 0.59 3.18
C ALA A 130 -34.98 0.25 4.28
N ASP A 131 -34.81 0.88 5.44
CA ASP A 131 -35.67 0.71 6.59
C ASP A 131 -37.12 0.82 6.13
N SER A 132 -37.77 -0.33 6.00
CA SER A 132 -39.16 -0.41 5.56
C SER A 132 -39.98 -0.12 6.79
N GLY A 133 -40.02 1.15 7.17
CA GLY A 133 -40.85 1.63 8.26
C GLY A 133 -42.30 1.19 8.04
N GLY A 134 -42.80 0.36 8.94
CA GLY A 134 -44.22 0.18 9.28
C GLY A 134 -45.20 0.07 8.11
N GLY A 135 -45.42 -1.15 7.64
CA GLY A 135 -46.61 -1.51 6.87
C GLY A 135 -47.00 -2.94 7.18
N ASP A 136 -48.01 -3.12 8.04
CA ASP A 136 -48.67 -4.39 8.26
C ASP A 136 -49.11 -4.99 6.91
N GLY A 137 -48.40 -6.03 6.48
CA GLY A 137 -48.64 -6.71 5.22
C GLY A 137 -48.57 -8.21 5.43
N ASN A 138 -49.66 -8.78 5.95
CA ASN A 138 -49.91 -10.22 5.94
C ASN A 138 -49.96 -10.72 4.48
N GLY A 139 -48.81 -11.13 3.94
CA GLY A 139 -48.66 -11.69 2.61
C GLY A 139 -48.48 -13.20 2.66
N ASN A 140 -49.57 -13.93 2.91
CA ASN A 140 -49.62 -15.36 2.64
C ASN A 140 -49.55 -15.58 1.12
N GLY A 141 -48.37 -15.93 0.60
CA GLY A 141 -48.11 -16.13 -0.82
C GLY A 141 -47.47 -17.48 -1.08
N ASN A 142 -48.28 -18.54 -1.01
CA ASN A 142 -47.97 -19.85 -1.55
C ASN A 142 -47.74 -19.74 -3.08
N GLY A 143 -46.53 -20.03 -3.54
CA GLY A 143 -46.14 -19.92 -4.95
C GLY A 143 -45.23 -21.07 -5.36
N ASN A 144 -45.82 -22.25 -5.53
CA ASN A 144 -45.18 -23.43 -6.07
C ASN A 144 -44.88 -23.21 -7.57
N GLY A 145 -43.62 -23.00 -7.95
CA GLY A 145 -43.19 -22.73 -9.32
C GLY A 145 -42.28 -23.81 -9.88
N HIS A 146 -42.85 -24.95 -10.26
CA HIS A 146 -42.17 -26.07 -10.90
C HIS A 146 -41.90 -25.74 -12.38
N GLY A 147 -40.68 -25.32 -12.71
CA GLY A 147 -40.24 -25.08 -14.10
C GLY A 147 -39.35 -26.20 -14.63
N LYS A 148 -39.95 -27.26 -15.18
CA LYS A 148 -39.26 -28.25 -16.04
C LYS A 148 -39.20 -27.73 -17.48
N GLY A 149 -38.04 -27.90 -18.12
CA GLY A 149 -37.85 -27.82 -19.57
C GLY A 149 -36.39 -27.48 -19.86
N GLY A 150 -35.52 -28.35 -20.39
CA GLY A 150 -35.74 -29.41 -21.35
C GLY A 150 -35.55 -28.86 -22.76
N GLY A 151 -34.30 -28.78 -23.23
CA GLY A 151 -33.97 -28.29 -24.57
C GLY A 151 -32.60 -28.75 -25.05
N LYS A 152 -32.54 -29.97 -25.60
CA LYS A 152 -31.46 -30.48 -26.46
C LYS A 152 -31.51 -29.82 -27.84
N GLY A 153 -30.35 -29.67 -28.48
CA GLY A 153 -30.17 -29.46 -29.93
C GLY A 153 -29.16 -28.35 -30.18
N GLY A 154 -27.95 -28.57 -30.70
CA GLY A 154 -27.58 -29.47 -31.80
C GLY A 154 -27.68 -28.70 -33.12
N GLY A 155 -26.56 -28.16 -33.60
CA GLY A 155 -26.54 -27.39 -34.85
C GLY A 155 -25.14 -26.93 -35.26
N LYS A 156 -24.42 -27.83 -35.94
CA LYS A 156 -23.25 -27.51 -36.77
C LYS A 156 -23.62 -26.44 -37.80
N LYS A 157 -22.73 -25.48 -38.06
CA LYS A 157 -22.15 -25.20 -39.38
C LYS A 157 -20.78 -24.58 -39.17
#